data_AF-A0A118JW87-F1
#
_entry.id   AF-A0A118JW87-F1
#
_cell.length_a   1.000
_cell.length_b   1.000
_cell.length_c   1.000
_cell.angle_alpha   90.00
_cell.angle_beta   90.00
_cell.angle_gamma   90.00
#
_symmetry.space_group_name_H-M   'P 1'
#
loop_
_entity.id
_entity.type
_entity.pdbx_description
1 polymer ?
#
loop_
_entity_poly.entity_id
_entity_poly.type
_entity_poly.pdbx_seq_one_letter_code
_entity_poly.pdbx_strand_id
1 'polypeptide(L)' 'MGFLLTTLVFVVIGIVASLCARICCNKGPSANLLHLTLVITATVCCWMMWAIVYLAQMNPLIVPILSESE' A
#
# COMPACT_ATOMS: atom_id res chain seq x y z
N MET A 1 11.58 -8.13 -3.84
CA MET A 1 10.93 -8.25 -2.52
C MET A 1 9.78 -9.24 -2.68
N GLY A 2 9.70 -10.29 -1.86
CA GLY A 2 8.61 -11.26 -1.96
C GLY A 2 7.26 -10.66 -1.56
N PHE A 3 6.16 -11.17 -2.13
CA PHE A 3 4.80 -10.69 -1.88
C PHE A 3 4.44 -10.54 -0.40
N LEU A 4 4.84 -11.52 0.41
CA LEU A 4 4.58 -11.51 1.85
C LEU A 4 5.35 -10.41 2.57
N LEU A 5 6.60 -10.17 2.19
CA LEU A 5 7.45 -9.17 2.84
C LEU A 5 6.91 -7.76 2.63
N THR A 6 6.56 -7.40 1.40
CA THR A 6 5.95 -6.10 1.08
C THR A 6 4.58 -5.93 1.72
N THR A 7 3.77 -7.00 1.76
CA THR A 7 2.48 -6.96 2.47
C THR A 7 2.67 -6.65 3.96
N LEU A 8 3.63 -7.31 4.63
CA LEU A 8 3.95 -7.01 6.03
C LEU A 8 4.42 -5.56 6.22
N VAL A 9 5.22 -5.03 5.29
CA VAL A 9 5.65 -3.62 5.34
C VAL A 9 4.45 -2.67 5.27
N PHE A 10 3.50 -2.89 4.36
CA PHE A 10 2.28 -2.07 4.28
C PHE A 10 1.42 -2.16 5.55
N VAL A 11 1.32 -3.35 6.16
CA VAL A 11 0.61 -3.53 7.44
C VAL A 11 1.28 -2.72 8.55
N VAL A 12 2.60 -2.81 8.69
CA VAL A 12 3.35 -2.05 9.71
C VAL A 12 3.19 -0.54 9.50
N ILE A 13 3.32 -0.07 8.25
CA ILE A 13 3.11 1.34 7.91
C ILE A 13 1.68 1.79 8.25
N GLY A 14 0.66 0.99 7.92
CA GLY A 14 -0.72 1.29 8.24
C GLY A 14 -0.99 1.44 9.74
N ILE A 15 -0.40 0.55 10.55
CA ILE A 15 -0.49 0.63 12.02
C ILE A 15 0.18 1.90 12.53
N VAL A 16 1.42 2.16 12.11
CA VAL A 16 2.18 3.36 12.53
C VAL A 16 1.46 4.64 12.11
N ALA A 17 1.00 4.74 10.86
CA ALA A 17 0.26 5.89 10.36
C ALA A 17 -1.05 6.11 11.13
N SER A 18 -1.77 5.04 11.48
CA SER A 18 -3.00 5.12 12.27
C SER A 18 -2.74 5.65 13.69
N LEU A 19 -1.67 5.18 14.33
CA LEU A 19 -1.24 5.67 15.65
C LEU A 19 -0.82 7.14 15.58
N CYS A 20 -0.01 7.52 14.59
CA CYS A 20 0.41 8.89 14.36
C CYS A 20 -0.78 9.82 14.12
N ALA A 21 -1.76 9.41 13.31
CA ALA A 21 -2.97 10.19 13.07
C ALA A 21 -3.79 10.41 14.36
N ARG A 22 -3.85 9.40 15.24
CA ARG A 22 -4.55 9.52 16.54
C ARG A 22 -3.82 10.45 17.51
N ILE A 23 -2.49 10.41 17.56
CA ILE A 23 -1.68 11.21 18.49
C ILE A 23 -1.56 12.66 18.00
N CYS A 24 -1.24 12.87 16.73
CA CYS A 24 -0.93 14.19 16.18
C CYS A 24 -2.19 15.00 15.80
N CYS A 25 -3.29 14.33 15.40
CA CYS A 25 -4.48 15.00 14.86
C CYS A 25 -5.68 14.96 15.81
N ASN A 26 -5.47 15.07 17.12
CA ASN A 26 -6.53 15.00 18.13
C ASN A 26 -7.46 16.22 18.10
N LYS A 27 -8.41 16.23 17.15
CA LYS A 27 -9.39 17.31 16.90
C LYS A 27 -10.82 16.94 17.33
N GLY A 28 -10.96 15.94 18.21
CA GLY A 28 -12.25 15.45 18.73
C GLY A 28 -12.66 14.07 18.19
N PRO A 29 -13.67 13.42 18.79
CA PRO A 29 -13.98 12.01 18.52
C PRO A 29 -14.33 11.71 17.06
N SER A 30 -15.15 12.55 16.44
CA SER A 30 -15.61 12.42 15.05
C SER A 30 -14.49 12.68 14.03
N ALA A 31 -13.68 13.72 14.24
CA ALA A 31 -12.51 14.00 13.40
C ALA A 31 -11.45 12.88 13.50
N ASN A 32 -11.23 12.34 14.69
CA ASN A 32 -10.31 11.22 14.89
C ASN A 32 -10.77 9.92 14.21
N LEU A 33 -12.08 9.66 14.21
CA LEU A 33 -12.64 8.52 13.47
C LEU A 33 -12.45 8.71 11.96
N LEU A 34 -12.76 9.91 11.44
CA LEU A 34 -12.57 10.22 10.04
C LEU A 34 -11.10 10.08 9.60
N HIS A 35 -10.16 10.61 10.38
CA HIS A 35 -8.73 10.47 10.09
C HIS A 35 -8.29 8.99 10.07
N LEU A 36 -8.76 8.19 11.04
CA LEU A 36 -8.45 6.77 11.08
C LEU A 36 -9.00 6.04 9.85
N THR A 37 -10.26 6.29 9.48
CA THR A 37 -10.88 5.70 8.29
C THR A 37 -10.12 6.06 7.02
N LEU A 38 -9.74 7.33 6.85
CA LEU A 38 -8.96 7.78 5.69
C LEU A 38 -7.59 7.11 5.61
N VAL A 39 -6.85 7.05 6.72
CA VAL A 39 -5.51 6.42 6.76
C VAL A 39 -5.57 4.93 6.44
N ILE A 40 -6.53 4.21 7.02
CA ILE A 40 -6.72 2.78 6.75
C ILE A 40 -7.09 2.56 5.28
N THR A 41 -8.06 3.33 4.77
CA THR A 41 -8.54 3.21 3.39
C THR A 41 -7.43 3.50 2.38
N ALA A 42 -6.66 4.57 2.60
CA ALA A 42 -5.52 4.91 1.76
C ALA A 42 -4.46 3.80 1.77
N THR A 43 -4.12 3.28 2.95
CA THR A 43 -3.13 2.20 3.08
C THR A 43 -3.57 0.94 2.33
N VAL A 44 -4.82 0.51 2.49
CA VAL A 44 -5.38 -0.66 1.80
C VAL A 44 -5.40 -0.45 0.29
N CYS A 45 -5.80 0.74 -0.18
CA CYS A 45 -5.87 1.05 -1.60
C CYS A 45 -4.47 1.04 -2.25
N CYS A 46 -3.48 1.66 -1.60
CA CYS A 46 -2.10 1.65 -2.05
C CYS A 46 -1.51 0.23 -2.08
N TRP A 47 -1.75 -0.57 -1.03
CA TRP A 47 -1.33 -1.97 -1.01
C TRP A 47 -1.99 -2.78 -2.13
N MET A 48 -3.29 -2.59 -2.36
CA MET A 48 -4.03 -3.30 -3.40
C MET A 48 -3.52 -2.97 -4.80
N MET A 49 -3.26 -1.70 -5.11
CA MET A 49 -2.66 -1.30 -6.38
C MET A 49 -1.31 -1.98 -6.60
N TRP A 50 -0.43 -1.93 -5.58
CA TRP A 50 0.87 -2.60 -5.62
C TRP A 50 0.74 -4.13 -5.80
N ALA A 51 -0.18 -4.76 -5.07
CA ALA A 51 -0.41 -6.21 -5.13
C ALA A 51 -0.87 -6.64 -6.52
N ILE A 52 -1.78 -5.90 -7.15
CA ILE A 52 -2.29 -6.20 -8.49
C ILE A 52 -1.15 -6.17 -9.51
N VAL A 53 -0.32 -5.11 -9.53
CA VAL A 53 0.78 -5.01 -10.50
C VAL A 53 1.87 -6.06 -10.27
N TYR A 54 2.12 -6.43 -9.01
CA TYR A 54 3.03 -7.52 -8.67
C TYR A 54 2.51 -8.88 -9.15
N LEU A 55 1.24 -9.18 -8.89
CA LEU A 55 0.61 -10.43 -9.31
C LEU A 55 0.56 -10.57 -10.83
N ALA A 56 0.33 -9.47 -11.55
CA ALA A 56 0.33 -9.44 -13.01
C ALA A 56 1.68 -9.86 -13.63
N GLN A 57 2.78 -9.79 -12.87
CA GLN A 57 4.13 -10.12 -13.33
C GLN A 57 4.63 -11.50 -12.90
N MET A 58 3.91 -12.24 -12.03
CA MET A 58 4.45 -13.51 -11.48
C MET A 58 4.51 -14.65 -12.51
N ASN A 59 3.59 -14.69 -13.46
CA ASN A 59 3.59 -15.65 -14.56
C ASN A 59 3.26 -14.92 -15.87
N PRO A 60 4.24 -14.20 -16.46
CA PRO A 60 3.99 -13.36 -17.62
C PRO A 60 3.70 -14.24 -18.86
N LEU A 61 2.63 -13.89 -19.58
CA LEU A 61 2.29 -14.52 -20.87
C LEU A 61 3.00 -13.84 -22.05
N ILE A 62 3.42 -12.58 -21.87
CA ILE A 62 4.05 -11.75 -22.88
C ILE A 62 5.44 -11.38 -22.36
N VAL A 63 6.45 -11.56 -23.20
CA VAL A 63 7.85 -11.21 -22.91
C VAL A 63 8.24 -9.93 -23.65
N PRO A 64 9.15 -9.11 -23.11
CA PRO A 64 9.64 -7.92 -23.80
C PRO A 64 10.41 -8.29 -25.07
N ILE A 65 10.17 -7.57 -26.17
CA ILE A 65 10.92 -7.70 -27.42
C ILE A 65 12.01 -6.63 -27.41
N LEU A 66 13.27 -7.07 -27.45
CA LEU A 66 14.42 -6.18 -27.54
C LEU A 66 14.74 -5.94 -29.01
N SER A 67 14.84 -4.69 -29.43
CA SER A 67 15.50 -4.35 -30.70
C SER A 67 17.01 -4.36 -30.46
N GLU A 68 17.77 -5.16 -31.21
CA GLU A 68 19.22 -5.00 -31.28
C GLU A 68 19.50 -3.57 -31.78
N SER A 69 20.02 -2.72 -30.90
CA SER A 69 20.71 -1.50 -31.32
C SER A 69 22.01 -1.92 -31.98
N GLU A 70 22.17 -1.60 -33.26
CA GLU A 70 23.39 -1.77 -34.05
C GLU A 70 24.65 -1.27 -33.34
#